data_AF-A0A3G9I7P8-F1
#
_entry.id   AF-A0A3G9I7P8-F1
#
_cell.length_a   1.000
_cell.length_b   1.000
_cell.length_c   1.000
_cell.angle_alpha   90.00
_cell.angle_beta   90.00
_cell.angle_gamma   90.00
#
_symmetry.space_group_name_H-M   'P 1'
#
loop_
_entity.id
_entity.type
_entity.pdbx_description
1 polymer ?
#
loop_
_entity_poly.entity_id
_entity_poly.type
_entity_poly.pdbx_seq_one_letter_code
_entity_poly.pdbx_strand_id
1 'polypeptide(L)' 'MIIPLLWFGLALLLGIVASSNGRSFWGWFILGLIIDPILAGLLYWLVCRDR' A
#
# COMPACT_ATOMS: atom_id res chain seq x y z
N MET A 1 18.89 1.23 10.25
CA MET A 1 17.62 1.42 11.01
C MET A 1 16.56 2.20 10.22
N ILE A 2 16.94 3.15 9.35
CA ILE A 2 16.00 3.98 8.56
C ILE A 2 15.17 3.16 7.55
N ILE A 3 15.76 2.13 6.92
CA ILE A 3 15.11 1.35 5.84
C ILE A 3 13.78 0.70 6.28
N PRO A 4 13.70 -0.04 7.40
CA PRO A 4 12.42 -0.61 7.84
C PRO A 4 11.38 0.44 8.24
N LEU A 5 11.79 1.62 8.70
CA LEU A 5 10.88 2.73 8.99
C LEU A 5 10.24 3.29 7.71
N LEU A 6 11.05 3.49 6.67
CA LEU A 6 10.58 3.92 5.35
C LEU A 6 9.67 2.87 4.71
N TRP A 7 10.03 1.60 4.82
CA TRP A 7 9.21 0.48 4.34
C TRP A 7 7.84 0.48 4.99
N PHE A 8 7.80 0.53 6.33
CA PHE A 8 6.56 0.52 7.10
C PHE A 8 5.73 1.78 6.82
N GLY A 9 6.37 2.95 6.72
CA GLY A 9 5.73 4.21 6.37
C GLY A 9 5.09 4.19 4.98
N LEU A 10 5.79 3.64 3.98
CA LEU A 10 5.26 3.49 2.62
C LEU A 10 4.08 2.49 2.58
N ALA A 11 4.18 1.36 3.29
CA ALA A 11 3.07 0.42 3.42
C ALA A 11 1.86 1.07 4.11
N LEU A 12 2.09 1.86 5.16
CA LEU A 12 1.06 2.59 5.88
C LEU A 12 0.35 3.61 4.97
N LEU A 13 1.11 4.41 4.22
CA LEU A 13 0.58 5.36 3.26
C LEU A 13 -0.30 4.68 2.22
N LEU A 14 0.15 3.53 1.69
CA LEU A 14 -0.65 2.75 0.74
C LEU A 14 -1.98 2.29 1.35
N GLY A 15 -1.95 1.79 2.59
CA GLY A 15 -3.17 1.42 3.32
C GLY A 15 -4.13 2.60 3.46
N ILE A 16 -3.62 3.79 3.81
CA ILE A 16 -4.42 5.02 3.95
C ILE A 16 -5.06 5.40 2.60
N VAL A 17 -4.28 5.42 1.53
CA VAL A 17 -4.76 5.74 0.17
C VAL A 17 -5.78 4.72 -0.32
N ALA A 18 -5.60 3.44 -0.01
CA ALA A 18 -6.57 2.42 -0.34
C ALA A 18 -7.89 2.61 0.43
N SER A 19 -7.79 2.93 1.72
CA SER A 19 -8.94 3.21 2.60
C SER A 19 -9.76 4.41 2.11
N SER A 20 -9.09 5.50 1.73
CA SER A 20 -9.76 6.71 1.22
C SER A 20 -10.49 6.48 -0.11
N ASN A 21 -10.06 5.48 -0.88
CA ASN A 21 -10.70 5.06 -2.13
C ASN A 21 -11.71 3.90 -1.95
N GLY A 22 -12.13 3.61 -0.72
CA GLY A 22 -13.15 2.60 -0.41
C GLY A 22 -12.67 1.15 -0.52
N ARG A 23 -11.35 0.92 -0.47
CA ARG A 23 -10.74 -0.42 -0.41
C ARG A 23 -10.27 -0.74 1.01
N SER A 24 -10.01 -2.02 1.29
CA SER A 24 -9.60 -2.46 2.63
C SER A 24 -8.22 -1.90 3.01
N PHE A 25 -8.17 -1.03 4.04
CA PHE A 25 -6.94 -0.53 4.64
C PHE A 25 -5.96 -1.66 4.97
N TRP A 26 -6.43 -2.62 5.77
CA TRP A 26 -5.61 -3.74 6.25
C TRP A 26 -5.16 -4.66 5.13
N GLY A 27 -6.00 -4.86 4.11
CA GLY A 27 -5.66 -5.64 2.94
C GLY A 27 -4.45 -5.05 2.21
N TRP A 28 -4.51 -3.77 1.84
CA TRP A 28 -3.42 -3.11 1.11
C TRP A 28 -2.19 -2.81 1.96
N PHE A 29 -2.38 -2.56 3.26
CA PHE A 29 -1.29 -2.38 4.22
C PHE A 29 -0.46 -3.65 4.38
N ILE A 30 -1.09 -4.80 4.64
CA ILE A 30 -0.39 -6.09 4.79
C ILE A 30 0.25 -6.51 3.47
N LEU A 31 -0.41 -6.25 2.34
CA LEU A 31 0.11 -6.56 1.02
C LEU A 31 1.37 -5.74 0.69
N GLY A 32 1.40 -4.45 1.05
CA GLY A 32 2.60 -3.61 0.97
C GLY A 32 3.69 -3.98 1.99
N LEU A 33 3.31 -4.53 3.14
CA LEU A 33 4.26 -5.02 4.14
C LEU A 33 4.97 -6.31 3.68
N ILE A 34 4.25 -7.24 3.06
CA ILE A 34 4.74 -8.57 2.67
C ILE A 34 5.50 -8.56 1.35
N ILE A 35 4.96 -7.90 0.32
CA ILE A 35 5.54 -7.95 -1.02
C ILE A 35 6.64 -6.90 -1.12
N ASP A 36 6.20 -5.65 -1.24
CA ASP A 36 7.01 -4.45 -1.28
C ASP A 36 6.00 -3.29 -1.43
N PRO A 37 6.15 -2.18 -0.70
CA PRO A 37 5.14 -1.13 -0.69
C PRO A 37 5.09 -0.36 -2.02
N ILE A 38 6.18 -0.32 -2.80
CA ILE A 38 6.19 0.26 -4.14
C ILE A 38 5.42 -0.66 -5.09
N LEU A 39 5.68 -1.97 -5.03
CA LEU A 39 4.99 -2.95 -5.88
C LEU A 39 3.49 -3.05 -5.55
N ALA A 40 3.14 -3.00 -4.28
CA ALA A 40 1.74 -2.95 -3.84
C ALA A 40 1.06 -1.64 -4.25
N GLY A 41 1.78 -0.51 -4.26
CA GLY A 41 1.30 0.75 -4.81
C GLY A 41 1.06 0.69 -6.32
N LEU A 42 1.96 0.02 -7.06
CA LEU A 42 1.78 -0.23 -8.50
C LEU A 42 0.58 -1.13 -8.77
N LEU A 43 0.41 -2.20 -7.98
CA LEU A 43 -0.76 -3.08 -8.05
C LEU A 43 -2.04 -2.32 -7.72
N TYR A 44 -2.03 -1.50 -6.68
CA TYR A 44 -3.15 -0.65 -6.31
C TYR A 44 -3.55 0.25 -7.49
N TRP A 45 -2.57 0.89 -8.11
CA TRP A 45 -2.79 1.73 -9.28
C TRP A 45 -3.33 0.92 -10.46
N LEU A 46 -2.74 -0.23 -10.79
CA LEU A 46 -3.18 -1.05 -11.93
C LEU A 46 -4.60 -1.63 -11.74
N VAL A 47 -4.92 -2.07 -10.53
CA VAL A 47 -6.24 -2.64 -10.18
C VAL A 47 -7.31 -1.57 -9.99
N CYS A 48 -6.95 -0.38 -9.49
CA CYS A 48 -7.91 0.69 -9.20
C CYS A 48 -7.99 1.77 -10.28
N ARG A 49 -7.10 1.80 -11.28
CA ARG A 49 -7.13 2.75 -12.40
C ARG A 49 -8.24 2.47 -13.42
N ASP A 50 -8.85 1.29 -13.39
CA ASP A 50 -9.96 0.92 -14.30
C ASP A 50 -11.33 1.45 -13.85
N ARG A 51 -11.37 2.63 -13.19
CA ARG A 51 -12.60 3.32 -12.79
C ARG A 51 -12.62 4.75 -13.31
#